data_AF-A0A959MT80-F1
#
_entry.id   AF-A0A959MT80-F1
#
_cell.length_a   1.000
_cell.length_b   1.000
_cell.length_c   1.000
_cell.angle_alpha   90.00
_cell.angle_beta   90.00
_cell.angle_gamma   90.00
#
_symmetry.space_group_name_H-M   'P 1'
#
loop_
_entity.id
_entity.type
_entity.pdbx_description
1 polymer ?
#
loop_
_entity_poly.entity_id
_entity_poly.type
_entity_poly.pdbx_seq_one_letter_code
_entity_poly.pdbx_strand_id
1 'polypeptide(L)'
;MSVKYAELNDIFDSSSKIVLTTHVIPDGDAIGSEMALKRFLEKKYRNPQVINHSQTPGNLKFLDKDDSIRVFENDRDENEELITDADLIVILDTNEYSRTRSMEQSLINSDAKKICIDHHQDIKPENFNFAISDPESPSTCQILYDYLITEHPDTIDKNISEALYTGIITDTGSFRYPRTTEETFLSCAELVRRGADPVGIYERVYNENSINKIRLMAKYLESFEFHFDNKVGLGMITDKDFLETEADQTDIEGFSSIMMSIKGIVMSIMLVELPHSIKISLRSKGEVIKVNEIAKEFGGGGHINAAGASYFKGDLSELKTKVLSVTRGYLNKII
;
A
#
# COMPACT_ATOMS: atom_id res chain seq x y z
N MET A 1 -18.38 17.81 -3.08
CA MET A 1 -18.18 16.49 -3.73
C MET A 1 -18.98 16.36 -5.03
N SER A 2 -20.31 16.57 -5.05
CA SER A 2 -21.13 16.43 -6.27
C SER A 2 -20.63 17.17 -7.53
N VAL A 3 -20.16 18.41 -7.40
CA VAL A 3 -19.59 19.17 -8.54
C VAL A 3 -18.32 18.50 -9.10
N LYS A 4 -17.45 17.97 -8.23
CA LYS A 4 -16.26 17.22 -8.65
C LYS A 4 -16.64 15.90 -9.33
N TYR A 5 -17.71 15.24 -8.86
CA TYR A 5 -18.18 14.00 -9.48
C TYR A 5 -18.76 14.22 -10.88
N ALA A 6 -19.51 15.30 -11.08
CA ALA A 6 -19.96 15.69 -12.42
C ALA A 6 -18.79 15.98 -13.36
N GLU A 7 -17.78 16.74 -12.92
CA GLU A 7 -16.58 16.99 -13.73
C GLU A 7 -15.82 15.69 -14.03
N LEU A 8 -15.72 14.76 -13.07
CA LEU A 8 -15.10 13.46 -13.29
C LEU A 8 -15.85 12.64 -14.35
N ASN A 9 -17.19 12.66 -14.33
CA ASN A 9 -18.01 12.04 -15.37
C ASN A 9 -17.69 12.64 -16.74
N ASP A 10 -17.68 13.97 -16.86
CA ASP A 10 -17.37 14.65 -18.13
C ASP A 10 -15.99 14.25 -18.67
N ILE A 11 -15.00 14.09 -17.77
CA ILE A 11 -13.68 13.62 -18.16
C ILE A 11 -13.75 12.20 -18.72
N PHE A 12 -14.34 11.26 -17.98
CA PHE A 12 -14.48 9.88 -18.43
C PHE A 12 -15.28 9.75 -19.74
N ASP A 13 -16.35 10.52 -19.91
CA ASP A 13 -17.19 10.55 -21.10
C ASP A 13 -16.39 11.03 -22.34
N SER A 14 -15.43 11.94 -22.14
CA SER A 14 -14.61 12.53 -23.22
C SER A 14 -13.33 11.74 -23.55
N SER A 15 -12.95 10.77 -22.71
CA SER A 15 -11.73 9.97 -22.84
C SER A 15 -11.97 8.64 -23.56
N SER A 16 -10.96 8.18 -24.31
CA SER A 16 -11.04 6.95 -25.12
C SER A 16 -9.94 5.95 -24.76
N LYS A 17 -8.71 6.42 -24.57
CA LYS A 17 -7.54 5.60 -24.21
C LYS A 17 -7.12 5.93 -22.78
N ILE A 18 -7.56 5.09 -21.85
CA ILE A 18 -7.39 5.31 -20.41
C ILE A 18 -6.34 4.34 -19.86
N VAL A 19 -5.37 4.88 -19.13
CA VAL A 19 -4.43 4.11 -18.32
C VAL A 19 -4.71 4.37 -16.83
N LEU A 20 -4.77 3.30 -16.04
CA LEU A 20 -4.81 3.34 -14.58
C LEU A 20 -3.44 2.91 -14.04
N THR A 21 -3.00 3.54 -12.96
CA THR A 21 -1.75 3.17 -12.28
C THR A 21 -1.79 3.55 -10.80
N THR A 22 -0.94 2.92 -10.01
CA THR A 22 -0.79 3.17 -8.58
C THR A 22 0.68 3.12 -8.13
N HIS A 23 0.93 3.14 -6.82
CA HIS A 23 2.27 3.15 -6.25
C HIS A 23 3.00 1.79 -6.30
N VAL A 24 4.32 1.86 -6.15
CA VAL A 24 5.22 0.71 -5.94
C VAL A 24 4.78 -0.13 -4.74
N ILE A 25 4.89 -1.46 -4.88
CA ILE A 25 4.43 -2.44 -3.89
C ILE A 25 2.97 -2.11 -3.51
N PRO A 26 2.04 -2.24 -4.47
CA PRO A 26 0.65 -1.88 -4.25
C PRO A 26 0.04 -2.79 -3.19
N ASP A 27 -0.78 -2.22 -2.32
CA ASP A 27 -1.52 -2.96 -1.32
C ASP A 27 -2.99 -3.16 -1.73
N GLY A 28 -3.84 -3.55 -0.78
CA GLY A 28 -5.24 -3.84 -1.07
C GLY A 28 -6.05 -2.62 -1.52
N ASP A 29 -5.68 -1.40 -1.10
CA ASP A 29 -6.41 -0.19 -1.47
C ASP A 29 -6.00 0.29 -2.86
N ALA A 30 -4.71 0.23 -3.17
CA ALA A 30 -4.16 0.41 -4.49
C ALA A 30 -4.79 -0.55 -5.53
N ILE A 31 -4.69 -1.86 -5.33
CA ILE A 31 -5.25 -2.85 -6.27
C ILE A 31 -6.79 -2.83 -6.26
N GLY A 32 -7.40 -2.65 -5.10
CA GLY A 32 -8.86 -2.55 -4.97
C GLY A 32 -9.43 -1.38 -5.76
N SER A 33 -8.80 -0.21 -5.67
CA SER A 33 -9.25 1.00 -6.36
C SER A 33 -9.06 0.91 -7.87
N GLU A 34 -7.93 0.37 -8.33
CA GLU A 34 -7.68 0.10 -9.75
C GLU A 34 -8.71 -0.86 -10.33
N MET A 35 -8.95 -2.00 -9.68
CA MET A 35 -9.86 -3.01 -10.20
C MET A 35 -11.33 -2.58 -10.10
N ALA A 36 -11.72 -1.83 -9.07
CA ALA A 36 -13.06 -1.24 -8.98
C ALA A 36 -13.30 -0.24 -10.12
N LEU A 37 -12.34 0.67 -10.34
CA LEU A 37 -12.46 1.68 -11.38
C LEU A 37 -12.39 1.07 -12.79
N LYS A 38 -11.48 0.12 -13.04
CA LYS A 38 -11.39 -0.62 -14.31
C LYS A 38 -12.74 -1.24 -14.68
N ARG A 39 -13.33 -2.00 -13.78
CA ARG A 39 -14.60 -2.71 -14.02
C ARG A 39 -15.78 -1.75 -14.19
N PHE A 40 -15.78 -0.63 -13.48
CA PHE A 40 -16.76 0.43 -13.71
C PHE A 40 -16.62 1.03 -15.12
N LEU A 41 -15.40 1.42 -15.50
CA LEU A 41 -15.12 2.01 -16.81
C LEU A 41 -15.44 1.04 -17.95
N GLU A 42 -15.16 -0.25 -17.80
CA GLU A 42 -15.50 -1.30 -18.77
C GLU A 42 -17.01 -1.42 -19.02
N LYS A 43 -17.81 -1.26 -17.97
CA LYS A 43 -19.28 -1.33 -18.09
C LYS A 43 -19.88 -0.11 -18.77
N LYS A 44 -19.33 1.06 -18.50
CA LYS A 44 -19.98 2.33 -18.87
C LYS A 44 -19.36 3.01 -20.08
N TYR A 45 -18.06 2.86 -20.26
CA TYR A 45 -17.27 3.67 -21.17
C TYR A 45 -16.41 2.83 -22.11
N ARG A 46 -15.29 2.31 -21.60
CA ARG A 46 -14.14 1.81 -22.36
C ARG A 46 -13.39 0.78 -21.53
N ASN A 47 -12.48 0.04 -22.15
CA ASN A 47 -11.61 -0.92 -21.45
C ASN A 47 -10.26 -0.25 -21.11
N PRO A 48 -10.05 0.23 -19.86
CA PRO A 48 -8.80 0.86 -19.48
C PRO A 48 -7.70 -0.20 -19.32
N GLN A 49 -6.46 0.21 -19.61
CA GLN A 49 -5.26 -0.58 -19.30
C GLN A 49 -4.80 -0.26 -17.88
N VAL A 50 -4.44 -1.28 -17.10
CA VAL A 50 -3.82 -1.08 -15.79
C VAL A 50 -2.36 -1.43 -15.92
N ILE A 51 -1.47 -0.50 -15.60
CA ILE A 51 -0.03 -0.66 -15.73
C ILE A 51 0.62 -0.21 -14.43
N ASN A 52 1.40 -1.09 -13.82
CA ASN A 52 2.05 -0.85 -12.54
C ASN A 52 3.53 -1.17 -12.58
N HIS A 53 4.31 -0.48 -11.76
CA HIS A 53 5.72 -0.77 -11.61
C HIS A 53 5.96 -2.16 -10.98
N SER A 54 5.17 -2.50 -9.97
CA SER A 54 5.33 -3.75 -9.22
C SER A 54 4.30 -4.80 -9.65
N GLN A 55 4.66 -6.06 -9.48
CA GLN A 55 3.74 -7.18 -9.64
C GLN A 55 2.63 -7.13 -8.58
N THR A 56 1.41 -7.50 -8.97
CA THR A 56 0.28 -7.70 -8.07
C THR A 56 0.62 -8.73 -6.99
N PRO A 57 0.50 -8.38 -5.69
CA PRO A 57 0.74 -9.32 -4.60
C PRO A 57 -0.10 -10.60 -4.71
N GLY A 58 0.48 -11.73 -4.31
CA GLY A 58 -0.18 -13.04 -4.41
C GLY A 58 -1.55 -13.09 -3.71
N ASN A 59 -1.63 -12.50 -2.51
CA ASN A 59 -2.85 -12.39 -1.71
C ASN A 59 -3.91 -11.42 -2.28
N LEU A 60 -3.59 -10.68 -3.35
CA LEU A 60 -4.50 -9.76 -4.04
C LEU A 60 -4.82 -10.21 -5.47
N LYS A 61 -4.17 -11.26 -6.00
CA LYS A 61 -4.43 -11.80 -7.35
C LYS A 61 -5.89 -12.21 -7.58
N PHE A 62 -6.64 -12.51 -6.52
CA PHE A 62 -8.06 -12.80 -6.67
C PHE A 62 -8.91 -11.60 -7.14
N LEU A 63 -8.40 -10.37 -7.01
CA LEU A 63 -9.02 -9.17 -7.58
C LEU A 63 -8.72 -9.00 -9.08
N ASP A 64 -7.61 -9.58 -9.55
CA ASP A 64 -7.14 -9.56 -10.95
C ASP A 64 -7.11 -10.97 -11.55
N LYS A 65 -8.29 -11.61 -11.60
CA LYS A 65 -8.43 -13.03 -12.02
C LYS A 65 -8.01 -13.28 -13.47
N ASP A 66 -8.05 -12.24 -14.30
CA ASP A 66 -7.74 -12.31 -15.72
C ASP A 66 -6.28 -11.92 -16.01
N ASP A 67 -5.46 -11.70 -14.97
CA ASP A 67 -4.05 -11.25 -15.04
C ASP A 67 -3.92 -10.01 -15.95
N SER A 68 -4.83 -9.06 -15.74
CA SER A 68 -5.01 -7.87 -16.58
C SER A 68 -4.12 -6.69 -16.18
N ILE A 69 -3.52 -6.74 -14.99
CA ILE A 69 -2.57 -5.74 -14.51
C ILE A 69 -1.20 -6.01 -15.13
N ARG A 70 -0.74 -5.08 -15.96
CA ARG A 70 0.55 -5.18 -16.64
C ARG A 70 1.67 -4.69 -15.72
N VAL A 71 2.77 -5.45 -15.66
CA VAL A 71 3.99 -5.00 -14.99
C VAL A 71 4.85 -4.24 -15.99
N PHE A 72 5.14 -2.96 -15.69
CA PHE A 72 5.77 -2.03 -16.62
C PHE A 72 7.06 -2.60 -17.25
N GLU A 73 7.95 -3.16 -16.44
CA GLU A 73 9.25 -3.67 -16.94
C GLU A 73 9.17 -4.99 -17.72
N ASN A 74 8.07 -5.76 -17.62
CA ASN A 74 7.98 -7.04 -18.32
C ASN A 74 7.88 -6.85 -19.84
N ASP A 75 7.18 -5.80 -20.27
CA ASP A 75 6.95 -5.45 -21.68
C ASP A 75 7.12 -3.94 -21.88
N ARG A 76 8.28 -3.43 -21.45
CA ARG A 76 8.54 -1.99 -21.29
C ARG A 76 8.16 -1.14 -22.49
N ASP A 77 8.60 -1.51 -23.69
CA ASP A 77 8.36 -0.71 -24.90
C ASP A 77 6.85 -0.61 -25.23
N GLU A 78 6.11 -1.72 -25.10
CA GLU A 78 4.65 -1.74 -25.32
C GLU A 78 3.93 -0.94 -24.23
N ASN A 79 4.33 -1.10 -22.97
CA ASN A 79 3.73 -0.37 -21.86
C ASN A 79 3.99 1.14 -21.95
N GLU A 80 5.17 1.55 -22.41
CA GLU A 80 5.52 2.95 -22.65
C GLU A 80 4.73 3.54 -23.82
N GLU A 81 4.51 2.75 -24.89
CA GLU A 81 3.62 3.13 -25.99
C GLU A 81 2.19 3.35 -25.48
N LEU A 82 1.63 2.42 -24.68
CA LEU A 82 0.29 2.56 -24.09
C LEU A 82 0.13 3.84 -23.25
N ILE A 83 1.15 4.22 -22.46
CA ILE A 83 1.15 5.46 -21.66
C ILE A 83 1.25 6.71 -22.54
N THR A 84 2.06 6.63 -23.60
CA THR A 84 2.25 7.74 -24.55
C THR A 84 0.99 7.98 -25.37
N ASP A 85 0.30 6.91 -25.76
CA ASP A 85 -0.91 6.95 -26.57
C ASP A 85 -2.18 7.29 -25.77
N ALA A 86 -2.13 7.26 -24.44
CA ALA A 86 -3.27 7.54 -23.59
C ALA A 86 -3.75 8.99 -23.75
N ASP A 87 -5.06 9.19 -23.70
CA ASP A 87 -5.65 10.53 -23.56
C ASP A 87 -5.95 10.88 -22.10
N LEU A 88 -6.04 9.85 -21.24
CA LEU A 88 -6.27 9.98 -19.80
C LEU A 88 -5.41 8.97 -19.02
N ILE A 89 -4.75 9.48 -17.99
CA ILE A 89 -4.06 8.70 -16.97
C ILE A 89 -4.72 8.98 -15.63
N VAL A 90 -5.19 7.94 -14.96
CA VAL A 90 -5.74 8.03 -13.60
C VAL A 90 -4.76 7.37 -12.63
N ILE A 91 -4.27 8.17 -11.70
CA ILE A 91 -3.31 7.77 -10.66
C ILE A 91 -4.11 7.59 -9.38
N LEU A 92 -4.09 6.36 -8.87
CA LEU A 92 -4.90 5.93 -7.73
C LEU A 92 -3.99 5.70 -6.53
N ASP A 93 -4.45 6.14 -5.36
CA ASP A 93 -3.84 5.85 -4.07
C ASP A 93 -2.39 6.38 -3.88
N THR A 94 -2.02 7.35 -4.71
CA THR A 94 -0.78 8.11 -4.55
C THR A 94 -0.88 9.46 -5.24
N ASN A 95 -0.31 10.49 -4.62
CA ASN A 95 -0.20 11.83 -5.20
C ASN A 95 1.24 12.22 -5.59
N GLU A 96 2.17 11.27 -5.55
CA GLU A 96 3.58 11.47 -5.93
C GLU A 96 4.00 10.56 -7.10
N TYR A 97 4.48 11.14 -8.20
CA TYR A 97 5.00 10.35 -9.33
C TYR A 97 6.21 9.47 -8.95
N SER A 98 7.03 9.90 -7.99
CA SER A 98 8.19 9.12 -7.52
C SER A 98 7.80 7.75 -6.93
N ARG A 99 6.53 7.61 -6.49
CA ARG A 99 5.96 6.36 -6.00
C ARG A 99 5.67 5.36 -7.12
N THR A 100 5.58 5.78 -8.39
CA THR A 100 5.42 4.87 -9.55
C THR A 100 6.77 4.40 -10.13
N ARG A 101 7.89 4.83 -9.54
CA ARG A 101 9.25 4.32 -9.80
C ARG A 101 9.62 4.32 -11.29
N SER A 102 9.76 3.15 -11.91
CA SER A 102 10.23 3.09 -13.30
C SER A 102 9.25 3.71 -14.31
N MET A 103 8.00 3.91 -13.91
CA MET A 103 7.00 4.61 -14.71
C MET A 103 7.06 6.14 -14.56
N GLU A 104 7.76 6.67 -13.55
CA GLU A 104 7.71 8.09 -13.15
C GLU A 104 7.90 9.03 -14.34
N GLN A 105 8.95 8.81 -15.14
CA GLN A 105 9.25 9.68 -16.28
C GLN A 105 8.24 9.55 -17.42
N SER A 106 7.77 8.33 -17.72
CA SER A 106 6.76 8.12 -18.76
C SER A 106 5.43 8.78 -18.39
N LEU A 107 5.05 8.78 -17.10
CA LEU A 107 3.85 9.48 -16.62
C LEU A 107 4.01 11.01 -16.67
N ILE A 108 5.17 11.54 -16.24
CA ILE A 108 5.46 12.98 -16.26
C ILE A 108 5.46 13.53 -17.70
N ASN A 109 6.07 12.79 -18.63
CA ASN A 109 6.28 13.23 -20.01
C ASN A 109 5.06 12.99 -20.92
N SER A 110 4.08 12.19 -20.50
CA SER A 110 2.86 11.95 -21.29
C SER A 110 2.04 13.24 -21.43
N ASP A 111 1.48 13.48 -22.63
CA ASP A 111 0.57 14.61 -22.89
C ASP A 111 -0.87 14.33 -22.41
N ALA A 112 -1.16 13.11 -21.94
CA ALA A 112 -2.47 12.72 -21.43
C ALA A 112 -2.95 13.65 -20.29
N LYS A 113 -4.27 13.80 -20.18
CA LYS A 113 -4.88 14.41 -19.00
C LYS A 113 -4.57 13.51 -17.79
N LYS A 114 -4.10 14.09 -16.68
CA LYS A 114 -3.72 13.36 -15.46
C LYS A 114 -4.72 13.64 -14.35
N ILE A 115 -5.31 12.57 -13.80
CA ILE A 115 -6.20 12.63 -12.65
C ILE A 115 -5.54 11.94 -11.46
N CYS A 116 -5.67 12.52 -10.28
CA CYS A 116 -5.33 11.87 -9.02
C CYS A 116 -6.61 11.61 -8.19
N ILE A 117 -6.80 10.37 -7.73
CA ILE A 117 -7.82 10.01 -6.73
C ILE A 117 -7.08 9.36 -5.57
N ASP A 118 -7.03 10.04 -4.43
CA ASP A 118 -6.09 9.69 -3.36
C ASP A 118 -6.57 10.19 -1.99
N HIS A 119 -6.30 9.41 -0.94
CA HIS A 119 -6.61 9.76 0.45
C HIS A 119 -5.36 10.16 1.27
N HIS A 120 -4.18 10.22 0.65
CA HIS A 120 -2.98 10.68 1.33
C HIS A 120 -2.97 12.21 1.51
N GLN A 121 -2.20 12.66 2.51
CA GLN A 121 -1.99 14.09 2.78
C GLN A 121 -1.07 14.72 1.72
N ASP A 122 -0.94 16.06 1.78
CA ASP A 122 0.06 16.83 1.05
C ASP A 122 -0.01 16.72 -0.49
N ILE A 123 -1.21 16.54 -1.04
CA ILE A 123 -1.42 16.61 -2.49
C ILE A 123 -0.89 17.93 -3.06
N LYS A 124 -0.25 17.85 -4.23
CA LYS A 124 0.20 18.99 -5.03
C LYS A 124 -0.68 19.10 -6.27
N PRO A 125 -1.80 19.84 -6.22
CA PRO A 125 -2.79 19.86 -7.29
C PRO A 125 -2.22 20.30 -8.64
N GLU A 126 -1.17 21.12 -8.65
CA GLU A 126 -0.46 21.58 -9.85
C GLU A 126 0.15 20.45 -10.69
N ASN A 127 0.34 19.26 -10.10
CA ASN A 127 0.86 18.08 -10.79
C ASN A 127 -0.21 17.36 -11.61
N PHE A 128 -1.50 17.70 -11.45
CA PHE A 128 -2.63 16.99 -12.05
C PHE A 128 -3.58 17.97 -12.73
N ASN A 129 -4.25 17.51 -13.78
CA ASN A 129 -5.28 18.30 -14.44
C ASN A 129 -6.60 18.30 -13.65
N PHE A 130 -6.83 17.28 -12.82
CA PHE A 130 -7.98 17.18 -11.91
C PHE A 130 -7.61 16.28 -10.73
N ALA A 131 -8.17 16.54 -9.55
CA ALA A 131 -7.90 15.73 -8.37
C ALA A 131 -9.10 15.62 -7.41
N ILE A 132 -9.36 14.39 -6.97
CA ILE A 132 -10.19 14.09 -5.82
C ILE A 132 -9.27 13.64 -4.70
N SER A 133 -9.03 14.53 -3.74
CA SER A 133 -8.24 14.24 -2.55
C SER A 133 -9.11 14.41 -1.32
N ASP A 134 -9.14 13.37 -0.49
CA ASP A 134 -9.84 13.38 0.80
C ASP A 134 -8.99 12.70 1.88
N PRO A 135 -8.12 13.47 2.57
CA PRO A 135 -7.24 12.94 3.61
C PRO A 135 -7.92 12.40 4.87
N GLU A 136 -9.22 12.69 5.03
CA GLU A 136 -10.03 12.17 6.14
C GLU A 136 -10.66 10.82 5.77
N SER A 137 -10.71 10.48 4.48
CA SER A 137 -11.17 9.17 4.03
C SER A 137 -10.24 8.06 4.55
N PRO A 138 -10.80 6.94 5.05
CA PRO A 138 -9.99 5.80 5.48
C PRO A 138 -9.21 5.15 4.34
N SER A 139 -9.64 5.32 3.08
CA SER A 139 -9.01 4.70 1.92
C SER A 139 -9.45 5.37 0.60
N THR A 140 -8.68 5.20 -0.47
CA THR A 140 -9.03 5.54 -1.85
C THR A 140 -10.24 4.74 -2.35
N CYS A 141 -10.37 3.46 -1.98
CA CYS A 141 -11.59 2.67 -2.25
C CYS A 141 -12.85 3.26 -1.60
N GLN A 142 -12.76 3.87 -0.41
CA GLN A 142 -13.91 4.58 0.17
C GLN A 142 -14.30 5.79 -0.69
N ILE A 143 -13.34 6.58 -1.17
CA ILE A 143 -13.59 7.72 -2.07
C ILE A 143 -14.29 7.25 -3.35
N LEU A 144 -13.82 6.13 -3.94
CA LEU A 144 -14.43 5.55 -5.12
C LEU A 144 -15.81 4.97 -4.84
N TYR A 145 -16.03 4.32 -3.69
CA TYR A 145 -17.36 3.88 -3.30
C TYR A 145 -18.33 5.06 -3.23
N ASP A 146 -17.95 6.15 -2.57
CA ASP A 146 -18.80 7.34 -2.41
C ASP A 146 -19.15 7.97 -3.77
N TYR A 147 -18.18 8.02 -4.69
CA TYR A 147 -18.41 8.44 -6.07
C TYR A 147 -19.40 7.52 -6.79
N LEU A 148 -19.13 6.21 -6.79
CA LEU A 148 -19.91 5.23 -7.54
C LEU A 148 -21.33 5.09 -6.98
N ILE A 149 -21.53 5.09 -5.66
CA ILE A 149 -22.86 4.96 -5.08
C ILE A 149 -23.71 6.21 -5.31
N THR A 150 -23.07 7.38 -5.40
CA THR A 150 -23.76 8.66 -5.64
C THR A 150 -24.17 8.79 -7.11
N GLU A 151 -23.26 8.52 -8.04
CA GLU A 151 -23.46 8.83 -9.45
C GLU A 151 -23.88 7.61 -10.28
N HIS A 152 -23.41 6.42 -9.92
CA HIS A 152 -23.54 5.19 -10.73
C HIS A 152 -23.93 3.95 -9.90
N PRO A 153 -24.92 4.03 -9.00
CA PRO A 153 -25.21 2.96 -8.04
C PRO A 153 -25.53 1.62 -8.71
N ASP A 154 -26.12 1.64 -9.90
CA ASP A 154 -26.51 0.42 -10.64
C ASP A 154 -25.30 -0.35 -11.20
N THR A 155 -24.13 0.29 -11.26
CA THR A 155 -22.91 -0.35 -11.80
C THR A 155 -22.19 -1.23 -10.78
N ILE A 156 -22.40 -0.96 -9.48
CA ILE A 156 -21.72 -1.65 -8.37
C ILE A 156 -22.32 -3.06 -8.22
N ASP A 157 -21.67 -4.02 -8.85
CA ASP A 157 -21.96 -5.44 -8.74
C ASP A 157 -21.02 -6.12 -7.71
N LYS A 158 -21.14 -7.44 -7.59
CA LYS A 158 -20.29 -8.26 -6.74
C LYS A 158 -18.79 -7.99 -6.94
N ASN A 159 -18.35 -7.92 -8.19
CA ASN A 159 -16.94 -7.81 -8.54
C ASN A 159 -16.35 -6.45 -8.13
N ILE A 160 -17.07 -5.36 -8.41
CA ILE A 160 -16.69 -4.03 -7.92
C ILE A 160 -16.78 -3.99 -6.39
N SER A 161 -17.79 -4.64 -5.81
CA SER A 161 -17.97 -4.68 -4.37
C SER A 161 -16.83 -5.39 -3.65
N GLU A 162 -16.35 -6.52 -4.18
CA GLU A 162 -15.19 -7.24 -3.65
C GLU A 162 -13.93 -6.38 -3.69
N ALA A 163 -13.70 -5.65 -4.78
CA ALA A 163 -12.53 -4.78 -4.94
C ALA A 163 -12.55 -3.59 -3.95
N LEU A 164 -13.66 -2.84 -3.90
CA LEU A 164 -13.84 -1.73 -2.96
C LEU A 164 -13.77 -2.19 -1.50
N TYR A 165 -14.44 -3.30 -1.17
CA TYR A 165 -14.42 -3.85 0.20
C TYR A 165 -13.01 -4.25 0.60
N THR A 166 -12.24 -4.87 -0.30
CA THR A 166 -10.86 -5.29 -0.03
C THR A 166 -9.99 -4.09 0.36
N GLY A 167 -10.03 -3.01 -0.42
CA GLY A 167 -9.24 -1.80 -0.10
C GLY A 167 -9.64 -1.16 1.22
N ILE A 168 -10.95 -1.04 1.49
CA ILE A 168 -11.44 -0.48 2.76
C ILE A 168 -10.96 -1.32 3.95
N ILE A 169 -11.04 -2.67 3.88
CA ILE A 169 -10.60 -3.50 5.01
C ILE A 169 -9.09 -3.49 5.20
N THR A 170 -8.29 -3.42 4.14
CA THR A 170 -6.84 -3.42 4.28
C THR A 170 -6.37 -2.12 4.91
N ASP A 171 -6.92 -0.99 4.47
CA ASP A 171 -6.44 0.33 4.86
C ASP A 171 -6.99 0.83 6.20
N THR A 172 -8.11 0.25 6.64
CA THR A 172 -8.58 0.40 8.03
C THR A 172 -7.90 -0.57 9.00
N GLY A 173 -7.01 -1.45 8.51
CA GLY A 173 -6.42 -2.52 9.30
C GLY A 173 -7.46 -3.49 9.85
N SER A 174 -8.52 -3.76 9.08
CA SER A 174 -9.75 -4.43 9.49
C SER A 174 -10.47 -3.66 10.61
N PHE A 175 -10.78 -2.38 10.34
CA PHE A 175 -11.52 -1.47 11.22
C PHE A 175 -10.84 -1.12 12.55
N ARG A 176 -9.52 -1.26 12.64
CA ARG A 176 -8.74 -1.01 13.86
C ARG A 176 -8.10 0.39 13.89
N TYR A 177 -8.02 1.06 12.74
CA TYR A 177 -7.30 2.33 12.64
C TYR A 177 -8.22 3.56 12.83
N PRO A 178 -7.68 4.71 13.30
CA PRO A 178 -8.48 5.85 13.78
C PRO A 178 -9.37 6.52 12.74
N ARG A 179 -9.10 6.36 11.44
CA ARG A 179 -9.92 6.93 10.36
C ARG A 179 -11.17 6.12 10.03
N THR A 180 -11.40 5.01 10.73
CA THR A 180 -12.62 4.21 10.55
C THR A 180 -13.81 4.95 11.18
N THR A 181 -14.85 5.25 10.40
CA THR A 181 -16.06 5.98 10.85
C THR A 181 -17.33 5.13 10.73
N GLU A 182 -18.48 5.68 11.18
CA GLU A 182 -19.80 5.06 10.99
C GLU A 182 -20.09 4.82 9.51
N GLU A 183 -19.77 5.79 8.67
CA GLU A 183 -19.93 5.78 7.22
C GLU A 183 -19.12 4.65 6.59
N THR A 184 -17.92 4.36 7.09
CA THR A 184 -17.12 3.20 6.64
C THR A 184 -17.88 1.89 6.86
N PHE A 185 -18.49 1.71 8.03
CA PHE A 185 -19.28 0.50 8.31
C PHE A 185 -20.54 0.41 7.44
N LEU A 186 -21.23 1.52 7.23
CA LEU A 186 -22.41 1.58 6.35
C LEU A 186 -22.05 1.25 4.90
N SER A 187 -20.92 1.76 4.41
CA SER A 187 -20.36 1.48 3.09
C SER A 187 -20.05 -0.01 2.94
N CYS A 188 -19.33 -0.59 3.90
CA CYS A 188 -19.06 -2.03 3.93
C CYS A 188 -20.36 -2.87 3.98
N ALA A 189 -21.38 -2.45 4.74
CA ALA A 189 -22.66 -3.16 4.80
C ALA A 189 -23.38 -3.17 3.44
N GLU A 190 -23.31 -2.06 2.69
CA GLU A 190 -23.84 -1.98 1.33
C GLU A 190 -23.04 -2.85 0.34
N LEU A 191 -21.72 -2.84 0.42
CA LEU A 191 -20.87 -3.68 -0.43
C LEU A 191 -21.14 -5.17 -0.18
N VAL A 192 -21.35 -5.58 1.08
CA VAL A 192 -21.77 -6.94 1.43
C VAL A 192 -23.16 -7.26 0.86
N ARG A 193 -24.12 -6.33 0.97
CA ARG A 193 -25.45 -6.49 0.35
C ARG A 193 -25.35 -6.71 -1.16
N ARG A 194 -24.36 -6.11 -1.82
CA ARG A 194 -24.08 -6.23 -3.25
C ARG A 194 -23.21 -7.43 -3.63
N GLY A 195 -22.83 -8.25 -2.66
CA GLY A 195 -22.21 -9.55 -2.89
C GLY A 195 -20.72 -9.63 -2.58
N ALA A 196 -20.12 -8.60 -1.99
CA ALA A 196 -18.81 -8.76 -1.36
C ALA A 196 -18.90 -9.86 -0.28
N ASP A 197 -17.89 -10.72 -0.23
CA ASP A 197 -17.78 -11.82 0.74
C ASP A 197 -16.67 -11.51 1.75
N PRO A 198 -17.00 -10.92 2.92
CA PRO A 198 -16.01 -10.57 3.93
C PRO A 198 -15.14 -11.75 4.36
N VAL A 199 -15.73 -12.94 4.46
CA VAL A 199 -15.03 -14.14 4.92
C VAL A 199 -14.02 -14.56 3.86
N GLY A 200 -14.47 -14.74 2.62
CA GLY A 200 -13.60 -15.13 1.51
C GLY A 200 -12.51 -14.10 1.21
N ILE A 201 -12.81 -12.80 1.33
CA ILE A 201 -11.81 -11.73 1.17
C ILE A 201 -10.78 -11.81 2.31
N TYR A 202 -11.22 -11.89 3.57
CA TYR A 202 -10.30 -11.99 4.71
C TYR A 202 -9.39 -13.22 4.60
N GLU A 203 -9.94 -14.37 4.21
CA GLU A 203 -9.17 -15.59 4.00
C GLU A 203 -8.03 -15.38 2.99
N ARG A 204 -8.34 -14.82 1.82
CA ARG A 204 -7.35 -14.57 0.76
C ARG A 204 -6.30 -13.52 1.15
N VAL A 205 -6.73 -12.44 1.79
CA VAL A 205 -5.84 -11.33 2.16
C VAL A 205 -4.92 -11.70 3.32
N TYR A 206 -5.42 -12.41 4.34
CA TYR A 206 -4.73 -12.59 5.62
C TYR A 206 -4.40 -14.03 5.99
N ASN A 207 -5.14 -15.03 5.50
CA ASN A 207 -5.04 -16.43 5.96
C ASN A 207 -4.44 -17.40 4.92
N GLU A 208 -4.04 -16.93 3.74
CA GLU A 208 -3.35 -17.75 2.71
C GLU A 208 -1.82 -17.62 2.76
N ASN A 209 -1.24 -17.52 3.97
CA ASN A 209 0.22 -17.49 4.12
C ASN A 209 0.85 -18.84 3.75
N SER A 210 1.98 -18.79 3.03
CA SER A 210 2.75 -19.99 2.67
C SER A 210 3.34 -20.68 3.92
N ILE A 211 3.56 -22.00 3.84
CA ILE A 211 4.27 -22.74 4.90
C ILE A 211 5.67 -22.14 5.13
N ASN A 212 6.33 -21.70 4.07
CA ASN A 212 7.66 -21.10 4.10
C ASN A 212 7.65 -19.78 4.89
N LYS A 213 6.66 -18.91 4.63
CA LYS A 213 6.39 -17.71 5.42
C LYS A 213 6.19 -18.01 6.89
N ILE A 214 5.38 -19.02 7.23
CA ILE A 214 5.14 -19.40 8.63
C ILE A 214 6.42 -19.94 9.30
N ARG A 215 7.28 -20.67 8.58
CA ARG A 215 8.57 -21.11 9.10
C ARG A 215 9.53 -19.95 9.30
N LEU A 216 9.59 -19.01 8.36
CA LEU A 216 10.38 -17.78 8.51
C LEU A 216 9.88 -16.92 9.67
N MET A 217 8.56 -16.87 9.87
CA MET A 217 7.93 -16.23 11.03
C MET A 217 8.46 -16.82 12.33
N ALA A 218 8.54 -18.15 12.45
CA ALA A 218 9.07 -18.80 13.64
C ALA A 218 10.53 -18.39 13.91
N LYS A 219 11.39 -18.37 12.89
CA LYS A 219 12.77 -17.88 12.99
C LYS A 219 12.84 -16.42 13.46
N TYR A 220 11.99 -15.56 12.90
CA TYR A 220 11.91 -14.17 13.31
C TYR A 220 11.47 -14.02 14.77
N LEU A 221 10.48 -14.79 15.23
CA LEU A 221 10.03 -14.77 16.63
C LEU A 221 11.13 -15.26 17.59
N GLU A 222 11.88 -16.29 17.21
CA GLU A 222 13.01 -16.82 17.98
C GLU A 222 14.16 -15.82 18.13
N SER A 223 14.30 -14.87 17.19
CA SER A 223 15.37 -13.85 17.21
C SER A 223 15.03 -12.61 18.04
N PHE A 224 13.87 -12.56 18.69
CA PHE A 224 13.44 -11.38 19.43
C PHE A 224 14.32 -11.10 20.65
N GLU A 225 14.74 -9.84 20.74
CA GLU A 225 15.43 -9.26 21.87
C GLU A 225 14.68 -8.04 22.40
N PHE A 226 14.71 -7.86 23.72
CA PHE A 226 14.02 -6.76 24.39
C PHE A 226 15.00 -5.83 25.07
N HIS A 227 14.81 -4.53 24.83
CA HIS A 227 15.72 -3.47 25.26
C HIS A 227 14.96 -2.35 25.98
N PHE A 228 15.70 -1.58 26.78
CA PHE A 228 15.18 -0.40 27.51
C PHE A 228 13.96 -0.74 28.38
N ASP A 229 14.14 -1.61 29.37
CA ASP A 229 13.06 -2.07 30.26
C ASP A 229 11.86 -2.68 29.51
N ASN A 230 12.17 -3.48 28.48
CA ASN A 230 11.20 -4.15 27.60
C ASN A 230 10.24 -3.18 26.89
N LYS A 231 10.70 -1.95 26.60
CA LYS A 231 9.94 -0.96 25.83
C LYS A 231 10.20 -1.05 24.33
N VAL A 232 11.37 -1.56 23.93
CA VAL A 232 11.72 -1.75 22.52
C VAL A 232 11.97 -3.22 22.23
N GLY A 233 11.32 -3.73 21.20
CA GLY A 233 11.61 -5.05 20.65
C GLY A 233 12.52 -4.92 19.42
N LEU A 234 13.51 -5.79 19.31
CA LEU A 234 14.35 -5.94 18.12
C LEU A 234 14.29 -7.38 17.64
N GLY A 235 13.99 -7.60 16.36
CA GLY A 235 14.01 -8.91 15.73
C GLY A 235 14.82 -8.85 14.44
N MET A 236 15.42 -9.99 14.09
CA MET A 236 16.31 -10.10 12.93
C MET A 236 15.92 -11.29 12.04
N ILE A 237 16.16 -11.14 10.75
CA ILE A 237 16.12 -12.22 9.76
C ILE A 237 17.45 -12.16 8.99
N THR A 238 18.14 -13.29 8.92
CA THR A 238 19.42 -13.45 8.21
C THR A 238 19.21 -14.09 6.84
N ASP A 239 20.21 -14.00 5.96
CA ASP A 239 20.20 -14.74 4.68
C ASP A 239 20.06 -16.26 4.90
N LYS A 240 20.67 -16.77 5.98
CA LYS A 240 20.55 -18.17 6.39
C LYS A 240 19.10 -18.57 6.72
N ASP A 241 18.32 -17.68 7.32
CA ASP A 241 16.93 -17.97 7.67
C ASP A 241 16.06 -18.10 6.42
N PHE A 242 16.28 -17.28 5.39
CA PHE A 242 15.62 -17.43 4.09
C PHE A 242 15.99 -18.78 3.45
N LEU A 243 17.29 -19.11 3.40
CA LEU A 243 17.76 -20.38 2.83
C LEU A 243 17.20 -21.60 3.55
N GLU A 244 17.14 -21.60 4.89
CA GLU A 244 16.62 -22.72 5.68
C GLU A 244 15.11 -22.93 5.54
N THR A 245 14.37 -21.87 5.25
CA THR A 245 12.91 -21.89 5.20
C THR A 245 12.35 -21.94 3.78
N GLU A 246 13.22 -21.78 2.77
CA GLU A 246 12.85 -21.62 1.36
C GLU A 246 11.85 -20.46 1.16
N ALA A 247 11.89 -19.47 2.05
CA ALA A 247 11.08 -18.26 1.97
C ALA A 247 11.78 -17.21 1.11
N ASP A 248 11.00 -16.29 0.54
CA ASP A 248 11.54 -15.16 -0.21
C ASP A 248 11.32 -13.82 0.50
N GLN A 249 11.84 -12.74 -0.09
CA GLN A 249 11.80 -11.41 0.53
C GLN A 249 10.38 -10.85 0.68
N THR A 250 9.39 -11.36 -0.04
CA THR A 250 7.98 -10.98 0.10
C THR A 250 7.34 -11.64 1.33
N ASP A 251 7.87 -12.77 1.79
CA ASP A 251 7.35 -13.49 2.95
C ASP A 251 7.55 -12.74 4.28
N ILE A 252 8.37 -11.68 4.32
CA ILE A 252 8.52 -10.84 5.53
C ILE A 252 7.38 -9.83 5.74
N GLU A 253 6.45 -9.74 4.78
CA GLU A 253 5.34 -8.80 4.85
C GLU A 253 4.46 -9.06 6.09
N GLY A 254 4.19 -8.00 6.85
CA GLY A 254 3.43 -8.03 8.11
C GLY A 254 4.26 -8.30 9.36
N PHE A 255 5.50 -8.79 9.25
CA PHE A 255 6.30 -9.22 10.41
C PHE A 255 6.65 -8.08 11.37
N SER A 256 7.00 -6.91 10.82
CA SER A 256 7.42 -5.73 11.61
C SER A 256 6.39 -5.27 12.66
N SER A 257 5.11 -5.58 12.45
CA SER A 257 4.01 -5.22 13.35
C SER A 257 3.82 -6.20 14.52
N ILE A 258 4.41 -7.40 14.46
CA ILE A 258 4.13 -8.47 15.43
C ILE A 258 4.59 -8.10 16.83
N MET A 259 5.81 -7.57 16.98
CA MET A 259 6.31 -7.11 18.27
C MET A 259 5.44 -6.00 18.87
N MET A 260 4.75 -5.21 18.04
CA MET A 260 3.83 -4.18 18.52
C MET A 260 2.59 -4.78 19.20
N SER A 261 2.30 -6.07 19.05
CA SER A 261 1.23 -6.74 19.81
C SER A 261 1.62 -7.03 21.27
N ILE A 262 2.92 -7.02 21.60
CA ILE A 262 3.41 -7.36 22.93
C ILE A 262 3.10 -6.23 23.92
N LYS A 263 2.51 -6.59 25.07
CA LYS A 263 2.20 -5.65 26.14
C LYS A 263 3.46 -4.95 26.63
N GLY A 264 3.45 -3.62 26.62
CA GLY A 264 4.56 -2.80 27.09
C GLY A 264 5.53 -2.33 26.00
N ILE A 265 5.56 -3.01 24.84
CA ILE A 265 6.37 -2.57 23.69
C ILE A 265 5.72 -1.35 23.04
N VAL A 266 6.53 -0.29 22.92
CA VAL A 266 6.15 1.01 22.32
C VAL A 266 6.87 1.27 21.00
N MET A 267 7.92 0.51 20.69
CA MET A 267 8.65 0.56 19.42
C MET A 267 9.18 -0.82 19.04
N SER A 268 9.12 -1.17 17.75
CA SER A 268 9.75 -2.36 17.19
C SER A 268 10.79 -2.00 16.13
N ILE A 269 11.83 -2.84 16.06
CA ILE A 269 12.92 -2.75 15.10
C ILE A 269 13.05 -4.11 14.44
N MET A 270 12.87 -4.16 13.14
CA MET A 270 13.12 -5.35 12.34
C MET A 270 14.31 -5.10 11.42
N LEU A 271 15.32 -5.94 11.52
CA LEU A 271 16.48 -5.92 10.62
C LEU A 271 16.44 -7.17 9.73
N VAL A 272 16.51 -6.99 8.42
CA VAL A 272 16.49 -8.09 7.46
C VAL A 272 17.71 -8.00 6.57
N GLU A 273 18.55 -9.01 6.64
CA GLU A 273 19.71 -9.14 5.75
C GLU A 273 19.25 -9.54 4.35
N LEU A 274 19.61 -8.73 3.36
CA LEU A 274 19.38 -8.96 1.93
C LEU A 274 20.75 -9.04 1.23
N PRO A 275 20.84 -9.60 0.01
CA PRO A 275 22.12 -9.86 -0.66
C PRO A 275 23.09 -8.67 -0.75
N HIS A 276 22.59 -7.44 -0.78
CA HIS A 276 23.40 -6.22 -0.93
C HIS A 276 23.08 -5.11 0.09
N SER A 277 22.20 -5.37 1.05
CA SER A 277 21.79 -4.35 2.02
C SER A 277 21.11 -4.99 3.23
N ILE A 278 21.00 -4.25 4.32
CA ILE A 278 20.15 -4.62 5.45
C ILE A 278 18.96 -3.68 5.48
N LYS A 279 17.76 -4.23 5.35
CA LYS A 279 16.51 -3.49 5.45
C LYS A 279 16.19 -3.25 6.92
N ILE A 280 15.95 -2.00 7.28
CA ILE A 280 15.49 -1.55 8.59
C ILE A 280 14.01 -1.24 8.47
N SER A 281 13.17 -1.89 9.26
CA SER A 281 11.75 -1.54 9.42
C SER A 281 11.47 -1.16 10.86
N LEU A 282 10.89 0.02 11.05
CA LEU A 282 10.59 0.59 12.36
C LEU A 282 9.08 0.77 12.50
N ARG A 283 8.55 0.44 13.69
CA ARG A 283 7.17 0.75 14.08
C ARG A 283 7.15 1.35 15.48
N SER A 284 6.18 2.21 15.75
CA SER A 284 5.93 2.75 17.09
C SER A 284 4.43 2.89 17.37
N LYS A 285 4.09 3.09 18.64
CA LYS A 285 2.74 3.41 19.11
C LYS A 285 2.65 4.86 19.58
N GLY A 286 1.49 5.46 19.34
CA GLY A 286 1.19 6.83 19.79
C GLY A 286 1.95 7.87 18.97
N GLU A 287 2.25 9.02 19.58
CA GLU A 287 2.92 10.14 18.90
C GLU A 287 4.31 10.44 19.47
N VAL A 288 4.68 9.69 20.51
CA VAL A 288 5.82 9.99 21.36
C VAL A 288 7.13 9.58 20.69
N ILE A 289 7.18 8.39 20.08
CA ILE A 289 8.37 7.91 19.36
C ILE A 289 8.12 8.06 17.86
N LYS A 290 8.78 9.05 17.25
CA LYS A 290 8.70 9.32 15.81
C LYS A 290 9.74 8.49 15.05
N VAL A 291 9.35 7.33 14.54
CA VAL A 291 10.30 6.40 13.90
C VAL A 291 10.82 6.89 12.55
N ASN A 292 10.11 7.81 11.88
CA ASN A 292 10.61 8.47 10.67
C ASN A 292 11.86 9.33 10.92
N GLU A 293 11.98 9.95 12.10
CA GLU A 293 13.19 10.71 12.47
C GLU A 293 14.38 9.76 12.68
N ILE A 294 14.15 8.61 13.33
CA ILE A 294 15.17 7.57 13.50
C ILE A 294 15.58 7.00 12.13
N ALA A 295 14.64 6.73 11.23
CA ALA A 295 14.94 6.21 9.90
C ALA A 295 15.83 7.16 9.07
N LYS A 296 15.67 8.49 9.21
CA LYS A 296 16.49 9.50 8.51
C LYS A 296 17.98 9.41 8.87
N GLU A 297 18.31 9.02 10.11
CA GLU A 297 19.70 8.79 10.56
C GLU A 297 20.39 7.65 9.78
N PHE A 298 19.60 6.80 9.13
CA PHE A 298 20.07 5.68 8.30
C PHE A 298 19.82 5.93 6.80
N GLY A 299 19.50 7.16 6.40
CA GLY A 299 19.22 7.53 5.00
C GLY A 299 17.85 7.07 4.51
N GLY A 300 16.93 6.75 5.43
CA GLY A 300 15.56 6.34 5.15
C GLY A 300 14.52 7.42 5.43
N GLY A 301 13.27 6.99 5.60
CA GLY A 301 12.12 7.85 5.83
C GLY A 301 10.82 7.07 6.03
N GLY A 302 9.70 7.78 6.03
CA GLY A 302 8.36 7.21 6.20
C GLY A 302 7.49 8.06 7.12
N HIS A 303 6.43 7.45 7.66
CA HIS A 303 5.48 8.07 8.57
C HIS A 303 5.95 8.01 10.02
N ILE A 304 5.32 8.84 10.86
CA ILE A 304 5.62 8.97 12.29
C ILE A 304 5.68 7.61 13.00
N ASN A 305 4.78 6.68 12.67
CA ASN A 305 4.66 5.37 13.32
C ASN A 305 5.10 4.18 12.46
N ALA A 306 5.51 4.42 11.21
CA ALA A 306 5.93 3.38 10.28
C ALA A 306 6.96 3.95 9.30
N ALA A 307 8.22 3.57 9.48
CA ALA A 307 9.33 4.07 8.67
C ALA A 307 10.36 2.97 8.42
N GLY A 308 11.28 3.23 7.51
CA GLY A 308 12.35 2.28 7.20
C GLY A 308 13.51 2.90 6.45
N ALA A 309 14.57 2.12 6.30
CA ALA A 309 15.78 2.49 5.56
C ALA A 309 16.42 1.24 4.95
N SER A 310 17.21 1.42 3.90
CA SER A 310 18.11 0.40 3.37
C SER A 310 19.54 0.77 3.71
N TYR A 311 20.22 -0.08 4.48
CA TYR A 311 21.57 0.17 4.95
C TYR A 311 22.59 -0.66 4.16
N PHE A 312 23.54 0.01 3.50
CA PHE A 312 24.47 -0.61 2.54
C PHE A 312 25.90 -0.77 3.08
N LYS A 313 26.16 -0.52 4.37
CA LYS A 313 27.53 -0.41 4.93
C LYS A 313 27.72 -1.29 6.16
N GLY A 314 28.58 -2.30 6.11
CA GLY A 314 28.89 -3.15 7.26
C GLY A 314 27.90 -4.30 7.43
N ASP A 315 28.04 -5.02 8.54
CA ASP A 315 27.26 -6.24 8.82
C ASP A 315 26.07 -6.01 9.79
N LEU A 316 25.25 -7.05 9.94
CA LEU A 316 24.03 -7.02 10.76
C LEU A 316 24.30 -6.72 12.24
N SER A 317 25.42 -7.19 12.79
CA SER A 317 25.78 -7.00 14.20
C SER A 317 26.22 -5.56 14.48
N GLU A 318 27.02 -4.99 13.58
CA GLU A 318 27.41 -3.59 13.63
C GLU A 318 26.19 -2.67 13.52
N LEU A 319 25.30 -2.95 12.56
CA LEU A 319 24.08 -2.17 12.37
C LEU A 319 23.17 -2.27 13.60
N LYS A 320 22.96 -3.46 14.15
CA LYS A 320 22.17 -3.66 15.37
C LYS A 320 22.66 -2.76 16.51
N THR A 321 23.97 -2.75 16.76
CA THR A 321 24.58 -1.91 17.81
C THR A 321 24.32 -0.43 17.55
N LYS A 322 24.50 0.01 16.31
CA LYS A 322 24.28 1.40 15.90
C LYS A 322 22.80 1.81 16.04
N VAL A 323 21.87 0.98 15.58
CA VAL A 323 20.42 1.23 15.66
C VAL A 323 19.95 1.34 17.10
N LEU A 324 20.41 0.46 18.00
CA LEU A 324 20.08 0.55 19.43
C LEU A 324 20.66 1.82 20.07
N SER A 325 21.88 2.21 19.71
CA SER A 325 22.50 3.46 20.21
C SER A 325 21.71 4.69 19.80
N VAL A 326 21.35 4.81 18.52
CA VAL A 326 20.50 5.90 18.01
C VAL A 326 19.15 5.89 18.72
N THR A 327 18.50 4.73 18.82
CA THR A 327 17.20 4.57 19.49
C THR A 327 17.24 5.05 20.94
N ARG A 328 18.29 4.72 21.70
CA ARG A 328 18.49 5.22 23.07
C ARG A 328 18.45 6.75 23.14
N GLY A 329 19.10 7.42 22.18
CA GLY A 329 19.14 8.88 22.11
C GLY A 329 17.76 9.53 21.91
N TYR A 330 16.83 8.84 21.26
CA TYR A 330 15.44 9.30 21.11
C TYR A 330 14.59 8.96 22.33
N LEU A 331 14.80 7.82 22.98
CA LEU A 331 14.08 7.44 24.20
C LEU A 331 14.41 8.32 25.41
N ASN A 332 15.67 8.72 25.59
CA ASN A 332 16.09 9.61 26.68
C ASN A 332 15.51 11.02 26.59
N LYS A 333 14.90 11.40 25.46
CA LYS A 333 14.19 12.69 25.31
C LYS A 333 12.75 12.62 25.80
N ILE A 334 12.28 11.43 26.18
CA ILE A 334 10.87 11.08 26.37
C ILE A 334 10.61 10.47 27.75
N ILE A 335 11.56 9.67 28.25
CA ILE A 335 11.52 9.00 29.57
C ILE A 335 12.46 9.74 30.52
#